data_AF-A0A257MAW0-F1
#
_entry.id   AF-A0A257MAW0-F1
#
_cell.length_a   1.000
_cell.length_b   1.000
_cell.length_c   1.000
_cell.angle_alpha   90.00
_cell.angle_beta   90.00
_cell.angle_gamma   90.00
#
_symmetry.space_group_name_H-M   'P 1'
#
loop_
_entity.id
_entity.type
_entity.pdbx_description
1 polymer ?
#
loop_
_entity_poly.entity_id
_entity_poly.type
_entity_poly.pdbx_seq_one_letter_code
_entity_poly.pdbx_strand_id
1 'polypeptide(L)'
;GENCEDILAPAGGYVVAFFNKRLVELARIAGAPADKKAGVTIHKKMGERVKKGEPLISICSSSDWELESAVKDAKRQMPIVVEGMLLERYPRITEL
;
A
#
# COMPACT_ATOMS: atom_id res chain seq x y z
N GLY A 1 -8.71 8.94 -12.04
CA GLY A 1 -8.01 9.70 -13.08
C GLY A 1 -7.99 8.88 -14.33
N GLU A 2 -7.49 9.41 -15.43
CA GLU A 2 -7.11 8.57 -16.58
C GLU A 2 -5.83 7.79 -16.25
N ASN A 3 -4.99 8.31 -15.32
CA ASN A 3 -3.76 7.68 -14.86
C ASN A 3 -3.90 7.19 -13.41
N CYS A 4 -3.62 5.90 -13.21
CA CYS A 4 -3.63 5.23 -11.92
C CYS A 4 -2.45 4.28 -11.82
N GLU A 5 -1.82 4.22 -10.65
CA GLU A 5 -0.74 3.30 -10.33
C GLU A 5 -1.01 2.51 -9.05
N ASP A 6 -0.65 1.24 -9.06
CA ASP A 6 -0.87 0.31 -7.96
C ASP A 6 0.34 0.23 -7.04
N ILE A 7 0.06 0.27 -5.72
CA ILE A 7 1.03 -0.07 -4.69
C ILE A 7 0.82 -1.53 -4.32
N LEU A 8 1.80 -2.36 -4.68
CA LEU A 8 1.74 -3.80 -4.52
C LEU A 8 2.23 -4.25 -3.14
N ALA A 9 1.70 -5.35 -2.65
CA ALA A 9 2.13 -5.97 -1.41
C ALA A 9 3.59 -6.47 -1.51
N PRO A 10 4.50 -6.03 -0.62
CA PRO A 10 5.92 -6.41 -0.68
C PRO A 10 6.13 -7.90 -0.35
N ALA A 11 5.23 -8.49 0.44
CA ALA A 11 5.24 -9.88 0.86
C ALA A 11 3.80 -10.43 0.95
N GLY A 12 3.69 -11.76 1.03
CA GLY A 12 2.41 -12.42 1.33
C GLY A 12 2.14 -12.45 2.83
N GLY A 13 0.88 -12.29 3.21
CA GLY A 13 0.47 -12.22 4.61
C GLY A 13 -0.98 -11.80 4.77
N TYR A 14 -1.26 -11.13 5.89
CA TYR A 14 -2.55 -10.54 6.22
C TYR A 14 -2.39 -9.04 6.42
N VAL A 15 -3.42 -8.28 6.07
CA VAL A 15 -3.47 -6.85 6.37
C VAL A 15 -3.74 -6.67 7.87
N VAL A 16 -2.79 -6.07 8.59
CA VAL A 16 -2.87 -5.94 10.06
C VAL A 16 -3.04 -4.51 10.54
N ALA A 17 -2.78 -3.50 9.70
CA ALA A 17 -3.00 -2.11 10.06
C ALA A 17 -3.11 -1.18 8.84
N PHE A 18 -3.79 -0.05 9.04
CA PHE A 18 -3.89 1.07 8.10
C PHE A 18 -3.45 2.36 8.79
N PHE A 19 -2.61 3.13 8.12
CA PHE A 19 -2.24 4.48 8.54
C PHE A 19 -3.14 5.50 7.85
N ASN A 20 -4.30 5.78 8.43
CA ASN A 20 -5.30 6.68 7.84
C ASN A 20 -4.75 8.08 7.50
N LYS A 21 -3.89 8.64 8.36
CA LYS A 21 -3.24 9.95 8.09
C LYS A 21 -2.45 9.91 6.78
N ARG A 22 -1.69 8.83 6.55
CA ARG A 22 -0.89 8.62 5.33
C ARG A 22 -1.77 8.44 4.10
N LEU A 23 -2.87 7.68 4.22
CA LEU A 23 -3.84 7.53 3.12
C LEU A 23 -4.44 8.88 2.70
N VAL A 24 -4.78 9.74 3.66
CA VAL A 24 -5.30 11.08 3.40
C VAL A 24 -4.22 11.99 2.78
N GLU A 25 -2.98 11.91 3.25
CA GLU A 25 -1.84 12.63 2.67
C GLU A 25 -1.60 12.22 1.21
N LEU A 26 -1.60 10.91 0.91
CA LEU A 26 -1.44 10.40 -0.45
C LEU A 26 -2.55 10.88 -1.38
N ALA A 27 -3.79 10.89 -0.91
CA ALA A 27 -4.91 11.44 -1.69
C ALA A 27 -4.71 12.93 -1.98
N ARG A 28 -4.18 13.70 -1.03
CA ARG A 28 -3.87 15.12 -1.21
C ARG A 28 -2.73 15.35 -2.20
N ILE A 29 -1.66 14.57 -2.10
CA ILE A 29 -0.53 14.64 -3.03
C ILE A 29 -0.99 14.30 -4.46
N ALA A 30 -1.91 13.35 -4.60
CA ALA A 30 -2.49 12.98 -5.88
C ALA A 30 -3.41 14.05 -6.50
N GLY A 31 -3.78 15.11 -5.75
CA GLY A 31 -4.60 16.23 -6.24
C GLY A 31 -6.00 16.34 -5.60
N ALA A 32 -6.38 15.43 -4.69
CA ALA A 32 -7.65 15.54 -3.99
C ALA A 32 -7.61 16.65 -2.90
N PRO A 33 -8.71 17.37 -2.63
CA PRO A 33 -10.05 17.21 -3.18
C PRO A 33 -10.34 18.08 -4.43
N ALA A 34 -9.37 18.88 -4.88
CA ALA A 34 -9.55 19.81 -6.01
C ALA A 34 -9.85 19.05 -7.31
N ASP A 35 -9.12 17.95 -7.56
CA ASP A 35 -9.44 17.00 -8.61
C ASP A 35 -10.32 15.87 -8.05
N LYS A 36 -11.57 15.80 -8.52
CA LYS A 36 -12.53 14.74 -8.14
C LYS A 36 -12.17 13.37 -8.68
N LYS A 37 -11.36 13.30 -9.74
CA LYS A 37 -10.86 12.05 -10.29
C LYS A 37 -9.58 11.59 -9.58
N ALA A 38 -8.96 12.43 -8.76
CA ALA A 38 -7.79 12.09 -7.97
C ALA A 38 -8.18 11.46 -6.62
N GLY A 39 -7.32 10.59 -6.11
CA GLY A 39 -7.48 9.98 -4.80
C GLY A 39 -6.82 8.62 -4.67
N VAL A 40 -7.19 7.90 -3.61
CA VAL A 40 -6.66 6.57 -3.27
C VAL A 40 -7.81 5.59 -3.16
N THR A 41 -7.72 4.46 -3.86
CA THR A 41 -8.64 3.33 -3.76
C THR A 41 -7.99 2.22 -2.97
N ILE A 42 -8.69 1.65 -2.00
CA ILE A 42 -8.19 0.57 -1.15
C ILE A 42 -8.80 -0.76 -1.62
N HIS A 43 -7.96 -1.74 -1.94
CA HIS A 43 -8.39 -3.04 -2.49
C HIS A 43 -8.57 -4.14 -1.46
N LYS A 44 -7.94 -4.00 -0.28
CA LYS A 44 -7.93 -5.00 0.78
C LYS A 44 -8.39 -4.39 2.09
N LYS A 45 -9.23 -5.09 2.84
CA LYS A 45 -9.63 -4.70 4.20
C LYS A 45 -8.73 -5.33 5.25
N MET A 46 -8.89 -4.84 6.48
CA MET A 46 -8.25 -5.41 7.67
C MET A 46 -8.56 -6.91 7.79
N GLY A 47 -7.54 -7.71 8.09
CA GLY A 47 -7.66 -9.17 8.25
C GLY A 47 -7.74 -9.94 6.93
N GLU A 48 -7.81 -9.28 5.77
CA GLU A 48 -7.78 -9.99 4.50
C GLU A 48 -6.38 -10.52 4.18
N ARG A 49 -6.35 -11.69 3.55
CA ARG A 49 -5.13 -12.30 3.03
C ARG A 49 -4.70 -11.59 1.74
N VAL A 50 -3.40 -11.37 1.62
CA VAL A 50 -2.76 -10.80 0.43
C VAL A 50 -1.56 -11.65 0.03
N LYS A 51 -1.33 -11.81 -1.27
CA LYS A 51 -0.11 -12.43 -1.81
C LYS A 51 0.91 -11.36 -2.17
N LYS A 52 2.19 -11.73 -2.19
CA LYS A 52 3.24 -10.86 -2.71
C LYS A 52 2.88 -10.42 -4.13
N GLY A 53 2.94 -9.12 -4.40
CA GLY A 53 2.60 -8.55 -5.70
C GLY A 53 1.12 -8.28 -5.93
N GLU A 54 0.22 -8.62 -5.00
CA GLU A 54 -1.19 -8.20 -5.10
C GLU A 54 -1.35 -6.71 -4.77
N PRO A 55 -2.26 -5.98 -5.45
CA PRO A 55 -2.48 -4.56 -5.21
C PRO A 55 -3.12 -4.33 -3.83
N LEU A 56 -2.53 -3.43 -3.06
CA LEU A 56 -3.04 -2.99 -1.76
C LEU A 56 -3.90 -1.74 -1.91
N ILE A 57 -3.38 -0.75 -2.63
CA ILE A 57 -4.07 0.48 -3.00
C ILE A 57 -3.76 0.85 -4.45
N SER A 58 -4.66 1.57 -5.09
CA SER A 58 -4.37 2.33 -6.33
C SER A 58 -4.40 3.81 -6.01
N ILE A 59 -3.40 4.53 -6.50
CA ILE A 59 -3.36 5.99 -6.46
C ILE A 59 -3.70 6.48 -7.86
N CYS A 60 -4.66 7.40 -7.97
CA CYS A 60 -5.05 7.99 -9.24
C CYS A 60 -4.92 9.51 -9.19
N SER A 61 -4.49 10.10 -10.30
CA SER A 61 -4.43 11.56 -10.48
C SER A 61 -4.78 11.91 -11.94
N SER A 62 -5.11 13.17 -12.19
CA SER A 62 -5.16 13.73 -13.56
C SER A 62 -3.82 14.30 -14.01
N SER A 63 -2.82 14.39 -13.11
CA SER A 63 -1.49 14.89 -13.42
C SER A 63 -0.40 13.85 -13.16
N ASP A 64 0.48 13.66 -14.14
CA ASP A 64 1.54 12.66 -14.08
C ASP A 64 2.55 12.95 -12.96
N TRP A 65 2.89 14.22 -12.75
CA TRP A 65 3.83 14.62 -11.71
C TRP A 65 3.26 14.41 -10.29
N GLU A 66 1.96 14.64 -10.10
CA GLU A 66 1.25 14.38 -8.83
C GLU A 66 1.20 12.88 -8.55
N LEU A 67 0.88 12.09 -9.58
CA LEU A 67 0.85 10.63 -9.50
C LEU A 67 2.23 10.07 -9.12
N GLU A 68 3.28 10.47 -9.85
CA GLU A 68 4.64 9.99 -9.59
C GLU A 68 5.09 10.37 -8.17
N SER A 69 4.80 11.61 -7.75
CA SER A 69 5.13 12.08 -6.39
C SER A 69 4.41 11.27 -5.31
N ALA A 70 3.10 11.04 -5.47
CA ALA A 70 2.32 10.25 -4.52
C ALA A 70 2.78 8.78 -4.47
N VAL A 71 3.07 8.16 -5.61
CA VAL A 71 3.57 6.78 -5.69
C VAL A 71 4.94 6.66 -5.01
N LYS A 72 5.84 7.62 -5.25
CA LYS A 72 7.16 7.66 -4.61
C LYS A 72 7.05 7.81 -3.09
N ASP A 73 6.14 8.65 -2.62
CA ASP A 73 5.89 8.83 -1.19
C ASP A 73 5.29 7.57 -0.54
N ALA A 74 4.32 6.92 -1.21
CA ALA A 74 3.72 5.67 -0.75
C ALA A 74 4.74 4.54 -0.63
N LYS A 75 5.67 4.42 -1.59
CA LYS A 75 6.76 3.43 -1.57
C LYS A 75 7.77 3.69 -0.45
N ARG A 76 8.01 4.95 -0.08
CA ARG A 76 8.92 5.32 1.02
C ARG A 76 8.31 5.03 2.39
N GLN A 77 7.01 5.28 2.52
CA GLN A 77 6.28 5.16 3.78
C GLN A 77 4.94 4.48 3.51
N MET A 78 4.96 3.15 3.60
CA MET A 78 3.82 2.30 3.29
C MET A 78 2.61 2.63 4.17
N PRO A 79 1.43 2.92 3.55
CA PRO A 79 0.23 3.28 4.31
C PRO A 79 -0.53 2.06 4.86
N ILE A 80 -0.20 0.84 4.38
CA ILE A 80 -0.83 -0.42 4.79
C ILE A 80 0.26 -1.38 5.27
N VAL A 81 0.04 -2.00 6.42
CA VAL A 81 0.94 -3.00 7.00
C VAL A 81 0.44 -4.39 6.66
N VAL A 82 1.32 -5.18 6.05
CA VAL A 82 1.11 -6.59 5.74
C VAL A 82 2.09 -7.41 6.56
N GLU A 83 1.58 -8.32 7.37
CA GLU A 83 2.40 -9.25 8.16
C GLU A 83 2.11 -10.69 7.76
N GLY A 84 3.18 -11.46 7.57
CA GLY A 84 3.08 -12.91 7.41
C GLY A 84 2.94 -13.59 8.77
N MET A 85 2.33 -14.78 8.80
CA MET A 85 2.38 -15.62 9.99
C MET A 85 3.76 -16.27 10.12
N LEU A 86 4.51 -15.91 11.16
CA LEU A 86 5.63 -16.69 11.68
C LEU A 86 5.09 -17.47 12.89
N LEU A 87 4.78 -18.76 12.71
CA LEU A 87 4.28 -19.59 13.82
C LEU A 87 5.41 -19.94 14.81
N GLU A 88 6.63 -20.13 14.32
CA GLU A 88 7.90 -20.16 15.06
C GLU A 88 8.98 -20.56 14.04
N ARG A 89 10.09 -19.84 13.97
CA ARG A 89 11.27 -20.35 13.27
C ARG A 89 12.06 -21.15 14.30
N TYR A 90 11.76 -22.44 14.44
CA TYR A 90 12.59 -23.31 15.28
C TYR A 90 14.03 -23.22 14.75
N PRO A 91 15.01 -22.75 15.54
CA PRO A 91 16.39 -22.86 15.12
C PRO A 91 16.66 -24.33 14.88
N ARG A 92 17.11 -24.69 13.67
CA ARG A 92 17.79 -25.97 13.50
C ARG A 92 19.01 -25.88 14.41
N ILE A 93 18.93 -26.52 15.56
CA ILE A 93 20.11 -26.83 16.35
C ILE A 93 20.91 -27.76 15.43
N THR A 94 21.89 -27.18 14.73
CA THR A 94 22.95 -27.98 14.12
C THR A 94 23.88 -28.32 15.28
N GLU A 95 23.61 -29.44 15.95
CA GLU A 95 24.65 -30.12 16.72
C GLU A 95 25.69 -30.59 15.71
N LEU A 96 26.91 -30.08 15.81
CA LEU A 96 28.17 -30.76 15.54
C LEU A 96 29.31 -29.98 16.23
#